data_AF-A0A8T3U7V5-F1
#
_entry.id   AF-A0A8T3U7V5-F1
#
_cell.length_a   1.000
_cell.length_b   1.000
_cell.length_c   1.000
_cell.angle_alpha   90.00
_cell.angle_beta   90.00
_cell.angle_gamma   90.00
#
_symmetry.space_group_name_H-M   'P 1'
#
loop_
_entity.id
_entity.type
_entity.pdbx_description
1 polymer ?
#
loop_
_entity_poly.entity_id
_entity_poly.type
_entity_poly.pdbx_seq_one_letter_code
_entity_poly.pdbx_strand_id
1 'polypeptide(L)'
;MKNKEIGSYHQGISWPWLLGLYYNGLNFAEKLNIIGIKEKKSDFIQKTYETYEKMIQKKPCVGGIAEINNSIFPYDANGAIQQAWSNSEIIRIIFE
;
A
#
# COMPACT_ATOMS: atom_id res chain seq x y z
N MET A 1 -13.17 -14.31 25.59
CA MET A 1 -13.09 -12.94 26.14
C MET A 1 -11.65 -12.46 26.07
N LYS A 2 -11.49 -11.29 25.44
CA LYS A 2 -10.52 -10.22 25.77
C LYS A 2 -9.02 -10.48 25.51
N ASN A 3 -8.46 -9.61 24.66
CA ASN A 3 -7.07 -9.11 24.63
C ASN A 3 -6.16 -9.56 23.48
N LYS A 4 -6.47 -9.22 22.22
CA LYS A 4 -5.40 -9.19 21.19
C LYS A 4 -5.44 -8.07 20.13
N GLU A 5 -6.44 -7.19 20.12
CA GLU A 5 -6.63 -6.26 18.98
C GLU A 5 -6.37 -4.77 19.26
N ILE A 6 -6.03 -4.38 20.49
CA ILE A 6 -6.00 -2.93 20.84
C ILE A 6 -4.67 -2.25 20.45
N GLY A 7 -3.63 -3.02 20.08
CA GLY A 7 -2.29 -2.46 19.79
C GLY A 7 -1.88 -2.38 18.32
N SER A 8 -2.57 -3.04 17.39
CA SER A 8 -2.07 -3.29 16.03
C SER A 8 -2.46 -2.25 14.97
N TYR A 9 -3.40 -1.34 15.27
CA TYR A 9 -3.94 -0.35 14.32
C TYR A 9 -2.86 0.54 13.67
N HIS A 10 -1.81 0.84 14.44
CA HIS A 10 -0.63 1.59 13.98
C HIS A 10 0.68 0.79 14.10
N GLN A 11 0.63 -0.51 14.42
CA GLN A 11 1.81 -1.33 14.74
C GLN A 11 1.81 -2.68 14.00
N GLY A 12 1.27 -2.72 12.78
CA GLY A 12 1.27 -3.94 11.96
C GLY A 12 0.25 -3.92 10.82
N ILE A 13 -0.78 -3.08 10.92
CA ILE A 13 -1.74 -2.84 9.83
C ILE A 13 -1.08 -2.02 8.72
N SER A 14 -1.26 -2.47 7.47
CA SER A 14 -0.80 -1.74 6.30
C SER A 14 -1.85 -0.74 5.84
N TRP A 15 -1.46 0.53 5.79
CA TRP A 15 -2.26 1.63 5.25
C TRP A 15 -1.76 1.95 3.83
N PRO A 16 -2.52 1.62 2.77
CA PRO A 16 -2.05 1.76 1.39
C PRO A 16 -1.57 3.16 1.02
N TRP A 17 -2.23 4.21 1.52
CA TRP A 17 -1.86 5.60 1.22
C TRP A 17 -0.44 5.98 1.68
N LEU A 18 0.11 5.34 2.72
CA LEU A 18 1.48 5.61 3.20
C LEU A 18 2.54 5.23 2.15
N LEU A 19 2.22 4.31 1.24
CA LEU A 19 3.10 3.95 0.13
C LEU A 19 3.39 5.14 -0.78
N GLY A 20 2.44 6.06 -0.90
CA GLY A 20 2.60 7.31 -1.64
C GLY A 20 3.69 8.22 -1.07
N LEU A 21 3.72 8.39 0.25
CA LEU A 21 4.76 9.15 0.93
C LEU A 21 6.14 8.49 0.77
N TYR A 22 6.19 7.17 0.84
CA TYR A 22 7.42 6.42 0.62
C TYR A 22 7.93 6.61 -0.83
N TYR A 23 7.04 6.53 -1.83
CA TYR A 23 7.37 6.82 -3.23
C TYR A 23 7.94 8.23 -3.42
N ASN A 24 7.37 9.24 -2.76
CA ASN A 24 7.90 10.61 -2.79
C ASN A 24 9.32 10.68 -2.22
N GLY A 25 9.60 9.92 -1.16
CA GLY A 25 10.95 9.78 -0.61
C GLY A 25 11.93 9.16 -1.61
N LEU A 26 11.51 8.13 -2.36
CA LEU A 26 12.33 7.52 -3.42
C LEU A 26 12.59 8.51 -4.56
N ASN A 27 11.58 9.27 -4.99
CA ASN A 27 11.74 10.33 -5.99
C ASN A 27 12.73 11.41 -5.55
N PHE A 28 12.68 11.81 -4.28
CA PHE A 28 13.61 12.78 -3.74
C PHE A 28 15.04 12.22 -3.67
N ALA A 29 15.21 10.99 -3.20
CA ALA A 29 16.49 10.30 -3.16
C ALA A 29 17.09 10.08 -4.57
N GLU A 30 16.24 9.84 -5.58
CA GLU A 30 16.65 9.79 -6.98
C GLU A 30 17.17 11.14 -7.48
N LYS A 31 16.48 12.25 -7.15
CA LYS A 31 16.96 13.62 -7.47
C LYS A 31 18.33 13.93 -6.83
N LEU A 32 18.61 13.34 -5.67
CA LEU A 32 19.90 13.46 -4.99
C LEU A 32 20.98 12.49 -5.52
N ASN A 33 20.66 11.67 -6.53
CA ASN A 33 21.57 10.66 -7.11
C ASN A 33 22.10 9.65 -6.07
N ILE A 34 21.27 9.26 -5.10
CA ILE A 34 21.65 8.22 -4.13
C ILE A 34 21.90 6.90 -4.87
N ILE A 35 23.03 6.26 -4.59
CA ILE A 35 23.42 4.99 -5.22
C ILE A 35 22.37 3.91 -4.93
N GLY A 36 21.97 3.16 -5.96
CA GLY A 36 21.00 2.05 -5.85
C GLY A 36 19.53 2.48 -5.72
N ILE A 37 19.23 3.79 -5.68
CA ILE A 37 17.85 4.25 -5.47
C ILE A 37 16.93 3.93 -6.65
N LYS A 38 17.44 3.97 -7.89
CA LYS A 38 16.68 3.68 -9.10
C LYS A 38 16.17 2.24 -9.12
N GLU A 39 17.04 1.29 -8.77
CA GLU A 39 16.68 -0.13 -8.65
C GLU A 39 15.65 -0.34 -7.55
N LYS A 40 15.87 0.27 -6.36
CA LYS A 40 14.92 0.21 -5.24
C LYS A 40 13.56 0.80 -5.59
N LYS A 41 13.52 1.89 -6.37
CA LYS A 41 12.28 2.50 -6.88
C LYS A 41 11.58 1.59 -7.87
N SER A 42 12.31 1.02 -8.83
CA SER A 42 11.75 0.07 -9.80
C SER A 42 11.17 -1.17 -9.13
N ASP A 43 11.90 -1.77 -8.18
CA ASP A 43 11.43 -2.91 -7.39
C ASP A 43 10.19 -2.57 -6.56
N PHE A 44 10.16 -1.37 -5.98
CA PHE A 44 8.99 -0.88 -5.24
C PHE A 44 7.75 -0.71 -6.14
N ILE A 45 7.88 -0.12 -7.33
CA ILE A 45 6.78 0.03 -8.29
C ILE A 45 6.27 -1.35 -8.71
N GLN A 46 7.17 -2.27 -9.07
CA GLN A 46 6.81 -3.63 -9.49
C GLN A 46 6.05 -4.39 -8.41
N LYS A 47 6.56 -4.39 -7.17
CA LYS A 47 5.89 -5.03 -6.02
C LYS A 47 4.53 -4.41 -5.71
N THR A 48 4.42 -3.09 -5.88
CA THR A 48 3.15 -2.37 -5.72
C THR A 48 2.15 -2.85 -6.78
N TYR A 49 2.53 -2.87 -8.05
CA TYR A 49 1.69 -3.38 -9.14
C TYR A 49 1.20 -4.80 -8.86
N GLU A 50 2.12 -5.74 -8.60
CA GLU A 50 1.77 -7.16 -8.40
C GLU A 50 0.86 -7.39 -7.19
N THR A 51 1.04 -6.60 -6.14
CA THR A 51 0.22 -6.69 -4.93
C THR A 51 -1.19 -6.20 -5.21
N TYR A 52 -1.32 -5.01 -5.80
CA TYR A 52 -2.61 -4.37 -5.98
C TYR A 52 -3.40 -4.92 -7.17
N GLU A 53 -2.74 -5.41 -8.23
CA GLU A 53 -3.39 -6.16 -9.32
C GLU A 53 -4.14 -7.38 -8.77
N LYS A 54 -3.50 -8.17 -7.90
CA LYS A 54 -4.13 -9.33 -7.26
C LYS A 54 -5.24 -8.93 -6.29
N MET A 55 -5.08 -7.80 -5.62
CA MET A 55 -6.01 -7.35 -4.58
C MET A 55 -7.32 -6.82 -5.17
N ILE A 56 -7.26 -5.99 -6.22
CA ILE A 56 -8.47 -5.43 -6.86
C ILE A 56 -9.34 -6.51 -7.53
N GLN A 57 -8.77 -7.68 -7.84
CA GLN A 57 -9.50 -8.80 -8.42
C GLN A 57 -10.20 -9.68 -7.35
N LYS A 58 -9.99 -9.42 -6.07
CA LYS A 58 -10.43 -10.29 -4.97
C LYS A 58 -11.36 -9.57 -3.99
N LYS A 59 -12.12 -10.37 -3.23
CA LYS A 59 -12.80 -9.88 -2.01
C LYS A 59 -11.76 -9.35 -1.02
N PRO A 60 -12.11 -8.39 -0.17
CA PRO A 60 -13.46 -7.81 0.06
C PRO A 60 -13.82 -6.65 -0.88
N CYS A 61 -12.86 -6.14 -1.66
CA CYS A 61 -13.03 -4.94 -2.47
C CYS A 61 -12.67 -5.19 -3.94
N VAL A 62 -13.66 -5.65 -4.72
CA VAL A 62 -13.46 -5.83 -6.16
C VAL A 62 -13.43 -4.46 -6.83
N GLY A 63 -12.38 -4.20 -7.61
CA GLY A 63 -12.17 -2.95 -8.34
C GLY A 63 -11.66 -1.77 -7.51
N GLY A 64 -11.25 -1.98 -6.26
CA GLY A 64 -10.75 -0.89 -5.42
C GLY A 64 -9.86 -1.34 -4.27
N ILE A 65 -9.43 -0.36 -3.48
CA ILE A 65 -8.50 -0.56 -2.37
C ILE A 65 -9.18 -0.22 -1.04
N ALA A 66 -9.24 -1.21 -0.14
CA ALA A 66 -9.74 -1.05 1.21
C ALA A 66 -8.80 -0.15 2.04
N GLU A 67 -9.37 0.53 3.03
CA GLU A 67 -8.64 1.43 3.92
C GLU A 67 -7.54 0.74 4.72
N ILE A 68 -7.84 -0.45 5.23
CA ILE A 68 -6.96 -1.22 6.10
C ILE A 68 -6.82 -2.63 5.52
N ASN A 69 -5.58 -3.03 5.28
CA ASN A 69 -5.22 -4.42 5.02
C ASN A 69 -4.52 -4.98 6.26
N ASN A 70 -5.10 -6.00 6.89
CA ASN A 70 -4.40 -6.80 7.89
C ASN A 70 -3.21 -7.52 7.23
N SER A 71 -2.20 -7.96 7.99
CA SER A 71 -0.96 -8.48 7.39
C SER A 71 -1.07 -9.92 6.85
N ILE A 72 -2.26 -10.53 6.84
CA ILE A 72 -2.50 -11.95 6.48
C ILE A 72 -3.67 -12.04 5.48
N PHE A 73 -3.41 -12.62 4.30
CA PHE A 73 -4.45 -12.98 3.32
C PHE A 73 -5.27 -14.20 3.79
N PRO A 74 -6.60 -14.31 3.57
CA PRO A 74 -7.50 -13.39 2.87
C PRO A 74 -7.87 -12.24 3.80
N TYR A 75 -7.49 -11.03 3.41
CA TYR A 75 -7.56 -9.88 4.28
C TYR A 75 -9.00 -9.63 4.77
N ASP A 76 -9.17 -9.45 6.08
CA ASP A 76 -10.47 -9.02 6.63
C ASP A 76 -10.57 -7.52 6.37
N ALA A 77 -11.47 -7.09 5.48
CA ALA A 77 -11.73 -5.66 5.30
C ALA A 77 -12.23 -5.09 6.61
N ASN A 78 -11.52 -4.10 7.11
CA ASN A 78 -11.97 -3.22 8.18
C ASN A 78 -11.87 -1.77 7.70
N GLY A 79 -12.73 -0.88 8.21
CA GLY A 79 -12.82 0.50 7.75
C GLY A 79 -13.58 0.65 6.43
N ALA A 80 -13.23 1.64 5.61
CA ALA A 80 -13.87 1.88 4.32
C ALA A 80 -13.54 0.76 3.31
N ILE A 81 -14.58 0.22 2.66
CA ILE A 81 -14.45 -0.81 1.60
C ILE A 81 -13.59 -0.29 0.44
N GLN A 82 -13.75 0.99 0.10
CA GLN A 82 -12.92 1.71 -0.87
C GLN A 82 -12.56 3.08 -0.32
N GLN A 83 -11.27 3.41 -0.35
CA GLN A 83 -10.76 4.66 0.17
C GLN A 83 -10.04 5.46 -0.91
N ALA A 84 -10.55 6.66 -1.19
CA ALA A 84 -10.12 7.47 -2.33
C ALA A 84 -8.61 7.79 -2.33
N TRP A 85 -8.04 8.17 -1.18
CA TRP A 85 -6.60 8.47 -1.11
C TRP A 85 -5.74 7.24 -1.39
N SER A 86 -6.22 6.04 -1.09
CA SER A 86 -5.47 4.79 -1.25
C SER A 86 -5.47 4.40 -2.71
N ASN A 87 -6.64 4.49 -3.36
CA ASN A 87 -6.75 4.37 -4.81
C ASN A 87 -5.83 5.38 -5.53
N SER A 88 -5.87 6.65 -5.12
CA SER A 88 -5.08 7.71 -5.74
C SER A 88 -3.57 7.45 -5.63
N GLU A 89 -3.07 7.09 -4.45
CA GLU A 89 -1.64 6.86 -4.25
C GLU A 89 -1.13 5.64 -5.03
N ILE A 90 -1.92 4.55 -5.11
CA ILE A 90 -1.50 3.38 -5.90
C ILE A 90 -1.47 3.68 -7.39
N ILE A 91 -2.48 4.38 -7.93
CA ILE A 91 -2.48 4.83 -9.33
C ILE A 91 -1.24 5.69 -9.59
N ARG A 92 -0.94 6.64 -8.69
CA ARG A 92 0.22 7.52 -8.83
C ARG A 92 1.54 6.76 -8.85
N ILE A 93 1.74 5.80 -7.93
CA ILE A 93 2.98 5.00 -7.88
C ILE A 93 3.19 4.21 -9.18
N ILE A 94 2.12 3.70 -9.78
CA ILE A 94 2.20 2.81 -10.97
C ILE A 94 2.37 3.61 -12.26
N PHE A 95 1.77 4.81 -12.35
CA PHE A 95 1.63 5.53 -13.63
C PHE A 95 2.30 6.90 -13.71
N GLU A 96 2.87 7.43 -12.61
CA GLU A 96 3.70 8.66 -12.61
C GLU A 96 5.18 8.35 -12.86
#